data_AF-A0A0S8DYB9-F1
#
_entry.id   AF-A0A0S8DYB9-F1
#
_cell.length_a   1.000
_cell.length_b   1.000
_cell.length_c   1.000
_cell.angle_alpha   90.00
_cell.angle_beta   90.00
_cell.angle_gamma   90.00
#
_symmetry.space_group_name_H-M   'P 1'
#
loop_
_entity.id
_entity.type
_entity.pdbx_description
1 polymer ?
#
loop_
_entity_poly.entity_id
_entity_poly.type
_entity_poly.pdbx_seq_one_letter_code
_entity_poly.pdbx_strand_id
1 'polypeptide(L)'
;MPTTWKAVRVFISSTFRDMHAERDHLVKVVFPELRERLEAHHIHLIDIDLRWGVTAEQADNDRVLDLCLDQIDRCRPFFVGILGRRYGWVPAELPEMDQVRYGWVQAVTGKSITELEILHGVLRNPQLRGHAVFLFRKGHFLADVPEEIRRQVYEDEHAEKLGALQEEIRAYCREHDAPFHEYDCEWDGSKPNPEDGTRGRVVGLEQFGRWVADDLWAAIATEHPQILKEAAPPAQAGTDDWLAEEQDYHERFIESRTQVYIDRGKIQVLLAHYLESAATQPLVLVGGSGTGKSAILGTLFKHYRKQHGDELVLPHFVGASPSSTDLPLMLRRFCHALRSHFGLAEPIEHGDQGDEAAQGHPAPRTVPEDAERLPGAFGEFLEAVPEDRRAVLIIDAVNELNEAGHAHEMHWLPAELQPNVKIIVSSRRSTPTKLISSWLTRPQRIPCI
;
A
#
# COMPACT_ATOMS: atom_id res chain seq x y z
N MET A 1 -11.03 -5.72 -15.87
CA MET A 1 -10.52 -6.51 -14.73
C MET A 1 -10.13 -5.50 -13.66
N PRO A 2 -10.78 -5.44 -12.49
CA PRO A 2 -10.39 -4.48 -11.46
C PRO A 2 -8.94 -4.75 -11.02
N THR A 3 -8.12 -3.71 -11.05
CA THR A 3 -6.68 -3.73 -10.79
C THR A 3 -6.40 -4.09 -9.33
N THR A 4 -5.94 -5.32 -9.08
CA THR A 4 -5.46 -5.71 -7.74
C THR A 4 -4.17 -4.97 -7.40
N TRP A 5 -4.14 -4.29 -6.25
CA TRP A 5 -2.94 -3.67 -5.71
C TRP A 5 -1.75 -4.63 -5.69
N LYS A 6 -0.60 -4.14 -6.16
CA LYS A 6 0.68 -4.86 -6.11
C LYS A 6 1.63 -4.17 -5.16
N ALA A 7 2.35 -4.94 -4.36
CA ALA A 7 3.43 -4.42 -3.52
C ALA A 7 4.77 -4.62 -4.23
N VAL A 8 5.47 -3.52 -4.47
CA VAL A 8 6.85 -3.48 -4.94
C VAL A 8 7.72 -3.17 -3.75
N ARG A 9 8.72 -4.02 -3.49
CA ARG A 9 9.67 -3.85 -2.40
C ARG A 9 11.03 -3.48 -2.98
N VAL A 10 11.73 -2.53 -2.38
CA VAL A 10 13.07 -2.10 -2.80
C VAL A 10 14.02 -2.21 -1.62
N PHE A 11 15.10 -2.98 -1.77
CA PHE A 11 16.14 -3.06 -0.75
C PHE A 11 17.20 -1.98 -0.97
N ILE A 12 17.63 -1.30 0.11
CA ILE A 12 18.67 -0.27 0.05
C ILE A 12 19.92 -0.77 0.77
N SER A 13 20.94 -1.13 -0.01
CA SER A 13 22.25 -1.50 0.51
C SER A 13 23.19 -0.30 0.48
N SER A 14 23.74 0.03 1.64
CA SER A 14 24.83 1.00 1.78
C SER A 14 25.53 0.79 3.11
N THR A 15 26.73 1.35 3.24
CA THR A 15 27.40 1.46 4.54
C THR A 15 26.55 2.32 5.49
N PHE A 16 26.61 2.00 6.79
CA PHE A 16 25.72 2.61 7.79
C PHE A 16 26.08 4.07 8.10
N ARG A 17 27.36 4.35 8.37
CA ARG A 17 27.81 5.61 8.99
C ARG A 17 27.90 6.79 8.01
N ASP A 18 28.34 6.56 6.78
CA ASP A 18 28.65 7.65 5.85
C ASP A 18 27.53 7.98 4.85
N MET A 19 26.42 7.23 4.86
CA MET A 19 25.33 7.39 3.88
C MET A 19 24.01 7.89 4.49
N HIS A 20 24.08 8.52 5.67
CA HIS A 20 22.90 9.04 6.34
C HIS A 20 22.17 10.10 5.50
N ALA A 21 22.89 11.02 4.86
CA ALA A 21 22.28 12.09 4.07
C ALA A 21 21.54 11.56 2.83
N GLU A 22 22.13 10.59 2.14
CA GLU A 22 21.53 9.89 1.01
C GLU A 22 20.27 9.15 1.42
N ARG A 23 20.35 8.31 2.46
CA ARG A 23 19.18 7.57 2.97
C ARG A 23 18.07 8.51 3.43
N ASP A 24 18.42 9.60 4.12
CA ASP A 24 17.47 10.64 4.49
C ASP A 24 16.81 11.29 3.27
N HIS A 25 17.58 11.59 2.23
CA HIS A 25 17.05 12.16 0.99
C HIS A 25 16.12 11.17 0.27
N LEU A 26 16.47 9.88 0.25
CA LEU A 26 15.61 8.84 -0.30
C LEU A 26 14.26 8.77 0.43
N VAL A 27 14.28 8.68 1.76
CA VAL A 27 13.07 8.52 2.58
C VAL A 27 12.19 9.78 2.60
N LYS A 28 12.80 10.97 2.59
CA LYS A 28 12.08 12.24 2.74
C LYS A 28 11.66 12.88 1.42
N VAL A 29 12.29 12.52 0.31
CA VAL A 29 12.08 13.16 -1.00
C VAL A 29 11.74 12.12 -2.07
N VAL A 30 12.66 11.20 -2.34
CA VAL A 30 12.57 10.31 -3.52
C VAL A 30 11.43 9.29 -3.42
N PHE A 31 11.35 8.52 -2.33
CA PHE A 31 10.32 7.51 -2.17
C PHE A 31 8.92 8.08 -1.97
N PRO A 32 8.70 9.20 -1.24
CA PRO A 32 7.40 9.88 -1.24
C PRO A 32 6.92 10.25 -2.64
N GLU A 33 7.79 10.83 -3.46
CA GLU A 33 7.47 11.18 -4.85
C GLU A 33 7.17 9.93 -5.70
N LEU A 34 8.00 8.88 -5.60
CA LEU A 34 7.74 7.63 -6.33
C LEU A 34 6.45 6.94 -5.88
N ARG A 35 6.13 6.93 -4.58
CA ARG A 35 4.88 6.36 -4.06
C ARG A 35 3.68 7.08 -4.66
N GLU A 36 3.68 8.41 -4.66
CA GLU A 36 2.58 9.20 -5.24
C GLU A 36 2.38 8.85 -6.74
N ARG A 37 3.48 8.78 -7.50
CA ARG A 37 3.41 8.39 -8.92
C ARG A 37 2.92 6.95 -9.12
N LEU A 38 3.33 6.00 -8.26
CA LEU A 38 2.99 4.57 -8.38
C LEU A 38 1.58 4.23 -7.83
N GLU A 39 1.07 5.01 -6.87
CA GLU A 39 -0.28 4.84 -6.33
C GLU A 39 -1.36 5.04 -7.42
N ALA A 40 -1.12 5.96 -8.37
CA ALA A 40 -1.94 6.13 -9.56
C ALA A 40 -2.11 4.84 -10.38
N HIS A 41 -1.16 3.91 -10.26
CA HIS A 41 -1.10 2.64 -10.98
C HIS A 41 -1.37 1.42 -10.10
N HIS A 42 -1.97 1.62 -8.92
CA HIS A 42 -2.26 0.54 -7.96
C HIS A 42 -1.01 -0.23 -7.50
N ILE A 43 0.12 0.48 -7.35
CA ILE A 43 1.38 -0.09 -6.87
C ILE A 43 1.81 0.59 -5.59
N HIS A 44 2.00 -0.21 -4.55
CA HIS A 44 2.60 0.22 -3.30
C HIS A 44 4.10 0.00 -3.32
N LEU A 45 4.85 1.10 -3.22
CA LEU A 45 6.29 1.04 -3.03
C LEU A 45 6.63 0.93 -1.54
N ILE A 46 7.37 -0.12 -1.21
CA ILE A 46 7.88 -0.43 0.12
C ILE A 46 9.41 -0.42 0.05
N ASP A 47 10.01 0.67 0.48
CA ASP A 47 11.45 0.79 0.70
C ASP A 47 11.85 0.11 2.01
N ILE A 48 12.84 -0.77 1.94
CA ILE A 48 13.43 -1.44 3.10
C ILE A 48 14.82 -0.82 3.34
N ASP A 49 14.84 0.13 4.28
CA ASP A 49 16.06 0.70 4.85
C ASP A 49 16.29 0.09 6.25
N LEU A 50 17.29 -0.78 6.37
CA LEU A 50 17.60 -1.46 7.63
C LEU A 50 18.23 -0.53 8.68
N ARG A 51 18.53 0.73 8.35
CA ARG A 51 18.86 1.74 9.36
C ARG A 51 17.70 1.97 10.32
N TRP A 52 16.46 1.89 9.85
CA TRP A 52 15.28 2.09 10.68
C TRP A 52 14.97 0.82 11.47
N GLY A 53 15.26 0.85 12.78
CA GLY A 53 15.03 -0.26 13.70
C GLY A 53 16.30 -1.01 14.13
N VAL A 54 17.48 -0.60 13.65
CA VAL A 54 18.79 -1.16 14.02
C VAL A 54 19.70 -0.02 14.47
N THR A 55 20.23 -0.08 15.71
CA THR A 55 21.22 0.90 16.20
C THR A 55 22.58 0.67 15.56
N ALA A 56 23.49 1.65 15.60
CA ALA A 56 24.87 1.48 15.10
C ALA A 56 25.59 0.28 15.75
N GLU A 57 25.39 0.08 17.06
CA GLU A 57 25.93 -1.07 17.80
C GLU A 57 25.31 -2.40 17.37
N GLN A 58 24.05 -2.39 16.94
CA GLN A 58 23.41 -3.57 16.38
C GLN A 58 23.88 -3.84 14.96
N ALA A 59 24.11 -2.80 14.14
CA ALA A 59 24.66 -2.93 12.78
C ALA A 59 26.06 -3.56 12.75
N ASP A 60 26.85 -3.34 13.81
CA ASP A 60 28.18 -3.90 14.02
C ASP A 60 28.14 -5.28 14.76
N ASN A 61 27.01 -6.00 14.73
CA ASN A 61 26.79 -7.27 15.46
C ASN A 61 26.45 -8.45 14.52
N ASP A 62 26.87 -9.66 14.89
CA ASP A 62 26.86 -10.86 14.06
C ASP A 62 25.45 -11.34 13.64
N ARG A 63 24.38 -10.88 14.30
CA ARG A 63 22.98 -11.23 13.96
C ARG A 63 22.37 -10.40 12.82
N VAL A 64 23.07 -9.40 12.29
CA VAL A 64 22.54 -8.50 11.26
C VAL A 64 22.60 -9.11 9.86
N LEU A 65 23.60 -9.93 9.55
CA LEU A 65 23.75 -10.50 8.21
C LEU A 65 22.56 -11.37 7.81
N ASP A 66 22.18 -12.33 8.65
CA ASP A 66 21.00 -13.18 8.45
C ASP A 66 19.72 -12.36 8.18
N LEU A 67 19.52 -11.27 8.92
CA LEU A 67 18.39 -10.36 8.72
C LEU A 67 18.51 -9.63 7.38
N CYS A 68 19.69 -9.12 7.02
CA CYS A 68 19.93 -8.42 5.77
C CYS A 68 19.64 -9.31 4.55
N LEU A 69 20.19 -10.54 4.53
CA LEU A 69 20.01 -11.46 3.41
C LEU A 69 18.55 -11.91 3.24
N ASP A 70 17.84 -12.17 4.35
CA ASP A 70 16.41 -12.48 4.33
C ASP A 70 15.57 -11.32 3.79
N GLN A 71 15.94 -10.08 4.11
CA GLN A 71 15.22 -8.90 3.62
C GLN A 71 15.48 -8.66 2.15
N ILE A 72 16.71 -8.87 1.68
CA ILE A 72 17.03 -8.84 0.24
C ILE A 72 16.16 -9.84 -0.51
N ASP A 73 16.04 -11.07 -0.02
CA ASP A 73 15.23 -12.10 -0.68
C ASP A 73 13.73 -11.74 -0.75
N ARG A 74 13.22 -11.03 0.27
CA ARG A 74 11.83 -10.51 0.28
C ARG A 74 11.63 -9.28 -0.61
N CYS A 75 12.69 -8.57 -0.95
CA CYS A 75 12.64 -7.35 -1.77
C CYS A 75 12.87 -7.58 -3.26
N ARG A 76 13.19 -8.82 -3.65
CA ARG A 76 13.38 -9.15 -5.07
C ARG A 76 12.16 -8.71 -5.89
N PRO A 77 12.36 -8.11 -7.08
CA PRO A 77 13.64 -7.98 -7.77
C PRO A 77 14.42 -6.68 -7.51
N PHE A 78 13.91 -5.70 -6.77
CA PHE A 78 14.49 -4.35 -6.79
C PHE A 78 15.56 -4.12 -5.73
N PHE A 79 16.71 -3.58 -6.17
CA PHE A 79 17.87 -3.33 -5.32
C PHE A 79 18.50 -1.96 -5.63
N VAL A 80 18.84 -1.19 -4.60
CA VAL A 80 19.60 0.06 -4.71
C VAL A 80 20.88 -0.09 -3.89
N GLY A 81 22.03 -0.05 -4.57
CA GLY A 81 23.35 -0.08 -3.94
C GLY A 81 24.00 1.29 -3.95
N ILE A 82 24.34 1.83 -2.78
CA ILE A 82 24.99 3.14 -2.64
C ILE A 82 26.36 2.93 -1.98
N LEU A 83 27.42 3.36 -2.65
CA LEU A 83 28.79 3.27 -2.12
C LEU A 83 29.49 4.63 -2.12
N GLY A 84 30.39 4.81 -1.16
CA GLY A 84 31.12 6.06 -0.98
C GLY A 84 32.62 5.79 -0.88
N ARG A 85 33.19 6.21 0.25
CA ARG A 85 34.62 6.10 0.53
C ARG A 85 34.94 5.15 1.69
N ARG A 86 33.89 4.61 2.32
CA ARG A 86 33.95 3.60 3.36
C ARG A 86 33.58 2.23 2.79
N TYR A 87 34.34 1.20 3.14
CA TYR A 87 34.05 -0.20 2.81
C TYR A 87 33.02 -0.83 3.75
N GLY A 88 33.02 -0.39 5.01
CA GLY A 88 32.07 -0.83 6.02
C GLY A 88 32.63 -1.86 6.99
N TRP A 89 31.76 -2.35 7.88
CA TRP A 89 32.14 -3.31 8.91
C TRP A 89 32.39 -4.70 8.32
N VAL A 90 33.53 -5.30 8.69
CA VAL A 90 33.93 -6.65 8.31
C VAL A 90 33.83 -7.54 9.56
N PRO A 91 32.91 -8.53 9.58
CA PRO A 91 32.80 -9.46 10.70
C PRO A 91 34.07 -10.31 10.82
N ALA A 92 34.54 -10.51 12.06
CA ALA A 92 35.69 -11.36 12.35
C ALA A 92 35.37 -12.84 12.10
N GLU A 93 34.16 -13.27 12.49
CA GLU A 93 33.60 -14.59 12.23
C GLU A 93 32.13 -14.43 11.82
N LEU A 94 31.65 -15.31 10.96
CA LEU A 94 30.25 -15.34 10.53
C LEU A 94 29.50 -16.38 11.37
N PRO A 95 28.26 -16.14 11.83
CA PRO A 95 27.52 -17.13 12.62
C PRO A 95 27.38 -18.47 11.89
N GLU A 96 27.45 -19.59 12.63
CA GLU A 96 27.27 -20.93 12.06
C GLU A 96 25.90 -21.11 11.37
N MET A 97 24.86 -20.40 11.82
CA MET A 97 23.52 -20.46 11.23
C MET A 97 23.47 -19.85 9.82
N ASP A 98 24.03 -18.65 9.65
CA ASP A 98 24.15 -17.94 8.37
C ASP A 98 24.98 -18.78 7.38
N GLN A 99 26.03 -19.42 7.88
CA GLN A 99 26.87 -20.34 7.13
C GLN A 99 26.11 -21.57 6.61
N VAL A 100 25.15 -22.11 7.37
CA VAL A 100 24.35 -23.28 6.95
C VAL A 100 23.26 -22.87 5.96
N ARG A 101 22.59 -21.74 6.21
CA ARG A 101 21.47 -21.25 5.39
C ARG A 101 21.95 -20.69 4.05
N TYR A 102 23.05 -19.96 4.07
CA TYR A 102 23.69 -19.36 2.91
C TYR A 102 25.07 -20.00 2.70
N GLY A 103 25.09 -21.28 2.29
CA GLY A 103 26.32 -22.09 2.20
C GLY A 103 27.49 -21.49 1.40
N TRP A 104 27.24 -20.48 0.57
CA TRP A 104 28.30 -19.75 -0.12
C TRP A 104 29.05 -18.73 0.74
N VAL A 105 28.43 -18.24 1.81
CA VAL A 105 28.98 -17.28 2.77
C VAL A 105 30.20 -17.88 3.49
N GLN A 106 30.21 -19.20 3.70
CA GLN A 106 31.36 -19.94 4.24
C GLN A 106 32.65 -19.79 3.41
N ALA A 107 32.52 -19.59 2.09
CA ALA A 107 33.66 -19.49 1.18
C ALA A 107 34.19 -18.05 1.04
N VAL A 108 33.56 -17.07 1.69
CA VAL A 108 33.90 -15.64 1.56
C VAL A 108 34.07 -15.01 2.93
N THR A 109 35.28 -15.13 3.47
CA THR A 109 35.70 -14.44 4.69
C THR A 109 36.32 -13.09 4.40
N GLY A 110 36.30 -12.18 5.37
CA GLY A 110 36.96 -10.88 5.28
C GLY A 110 36.29 -9.86 4.35
N LYS A 111 35.02 -10.08 3.98
CA LYS A 111 34.19 -9.13 3.22
C LYS A 111 33.29 -8.33 4.15
N SER A 112 32.99 -7.08 3.81
CA SER A 112 32.04 -6.28 4.61
C SER A 112 30.61 -6.77 4.44
N ILE A 113 29.73 -6.46 5.40
CA ILE A 113 28.30 -6.78 5.28
C ILE A 113 27.70 -6.20 4.00
N THR A 114 28.01 -4.95 3.67
CA THR A 114 27.55 -4.30 2.43
C THR A 114 28.03 -5.04 1.18
N GLU A 115 29.28 -5.54 1.16
CA GLU A 115 29.72 -6.38 0.05
C GLU A 115 28.96 -7.70 -0.03
N LEU A 116 28.70 -8.35 1.11
CA LEU A 116 27.92 -9.59 1.16
C LEU A 116 26.47 -9.36 0.68
N GLU A 117 25.84 -8.25 1.04
CA GLU A 117 24.53 -7.83 0.54
C GLU A 117 24.53 -7.67 -0.98
N ILE A 118 25.52 -6.99 -1.54
CA ILE A 118 25.64 -6.76 -3.00
C ILE A 118 25.90 -8.07 -3.74
N LEU A 119 26.74 -8.95 -3.18
CA LEU A 119 27.00 -10.28 -3.75
C LEU A 119 25.72 -11.13 -3.75
N HIS A 120 24.99 -11.17 -2.64
CA HIS A 120 23.75 -11.96 -2.50
C HIS A 120 22.60 -11.43 -3.35
N GLY A 121 22.41 -10.12 -3.28
CA GLY A 121 21.35 -9.42 -3.98
C GLY A 121 21.58 -9.49 -5.47
N VAL A 122 22.76 -9.07 -5.94
CA VAL A 122 22.96 -8.72 -7.34
C VAL A 122 24.02 -9.60 -8.03
N LEU A 123 25.28 -9.53 -7.61
CA LEU A 123 26.39 -10.03 -8.42
C LEU A 123 26.38 -11.56 -8.61
N ARG A 124 25.83 -12.31 -7.65
CA ARG A 124 25.68 -13.76 -7.75
C ARG A 124 24.30 -14.18 -8.23
N ASN A 125 23.46 -13.23 -8.64
CA ASN A 125 22.08 -13.50 -8.97
C ASN A 125 21.69 -13.06 -10.39
N PRO A 126 21.69 -13.99 -11.36
CA PRO A 126 21.35 -13.68 -12.74
C PRO A 126 19.92 -13.16 -12.96
N GLN A 127 19.03 -13.30 -11.97
CA GLN A 127 17.62 -12.92 -12.08
C GLN A 127 17.38 -11.42 -11.83
N LEU A 128 18.35 -10.67 -11.31
CA LEU A 128 18.23 -9.22 -11.06
C LEU A 128 18.75 -8.33 -12.21
N ARG A 129 18.87 -8.89 -13.42
CA ARG A 129 19.29 -8.13 -14.59
C ARG A 129 18.25 -7.04 -14.91
N GLY A 130 18.65 -5.78 -14.77
CA GLY A 130 17.79 -4.61 -15.03
C GLY A 130 16.96 -4.12 -13.83
N HIS A 131 17.10 -4.72 -12.65
CA HIS A 131 16.34 -4.33 -11.44
C HIS A 131 17.22 -3.79 -10.30
N ALA A 132 18.53 -3.68 -10.54
CA ALA A 132 19.49 -3.10 -9.61
C ALA A 132 20.01 -1.75 -10.10
N VAL A 133 20.03 -0.75 -9.20
CA VAL A 133 20.59 0.58 -9.45
C VAL A 133 21.79 0.80 -8.54
N PHE A 134 22.93 1.20 -9.09
CA PHE A 134 24.14 1.50 -8.31
C PHE A 134 24.54 2.97 -8.40
N LEU A 135 24.83 3.60 -7.26
CA LEU A 135 25.24 5.00 -7.19
C LEU A 135 26.48 5.17 -6.33
N PHE A 136 27.54 5.76 -6.88
CA PHE A 136 28.79 6.03 -6.17
C PHE A 136 28.96 7.52 -5.88
N ARG A 137 29.17 7.85 -4.59
CA ARG A 137 29.53 9.21 -4.18
C ARG A 137 30.99 9.48 -4.47
N LYS A 138 31.27 10.55 -5.22
CA LYS A 138 32.64 11.00 -5.47
C LYS A 138 33.25 11.63 -4.22
N GLY A 139 34.56 11.49 -4.06
CA GLY A 139 35.27 11.89 -2.84
C GLY A 139 35.66 13.38 -2.73
N HIS A 140 35.31 14.24 -3.69
CA HIS A 140 35.81 15.62 -3.74
C HIS A 140 35.36 16.46 -2.52
N PHE A 141 34.15 16.24 -2.02
CA PHE A 141 33.60 16.95 -0.84
C PHE A 141 34.41 16.72 0.44
N LEU A 142 35.19 15.63 0.52
CA LEU A 142 36.02 15.30 1.69
C LEU A 142 37.14 16.32 1.95
N ALA A 143 37.44 17.18 0.98
CA ALA A 143 38.36 18.31 1.18
C ALA A 143 37.80 19.34 2.18
N ASP A 144 36.48 19.49 2.23
CA ASP A 144 35.78 20.46 3.07
C ASP A 144 35.29 19.87 4.40
N VAL A 145 35.40 18.55 4.58
CA VAL A 145 35.02 17.85 5.81
C VAL A 145 36.14 17.95 6.86
N PRO A 146 35.84 18.34 8.11
CA PRO A 146 36.81 18.33 9.20
C PRO A 146 37.50 16.96 9.36
N GLU A 147 38.82 16.96 9.57
CA GLU A 147 39.64 15.74 9.56
C GLU A 147 39.15 14.65 10.53
N GLU A 148 38.70 15.05 11.72
CA GLU A 148 38.15 14.12 12.73
C GLU A 148 36.89 13.41 12.21
N ILE A 149 35.95 14.18 11.64
CA ILE A 149 34.71 13.63 11.06
C ILE A 149 35.06 12.74 9.85
N ARG A 150 35.98 13.20 8.99
CA ARG A 150 36.40 12.46 7.80
C ARG A 150 36.91 11.06 8.17
N ARG A 151 37.84 10.97 9.13
CA ARG A 151 38.43 9.70 9.58
C ARG A 151 37.45 8.79 10.31
N GLN A 152 36.50 9.35 11.07
CA GLN A 152 35.56 8.55 11.86
C GLN A 152 34.37 8.04 11.03
N VAL A 153 33.88 8.86 10.11
CA VAL A 153 32.63 8.63 9.38
C VAL A 153 32.90 8.10 7.98
N TYR A 154 33.72 8.78 7.17
CA TYR A 154 33.79 8.57 5.72
C TYR A 154 34.95 7.68 5.25
N GLU A 155 35.96 7.46 6.09
CA GLU A 155 37.14 6.66 5.77
C GLU A 155 37.24 5.43 6.66
N ASP A 156 37.85 4.37 6.14
CA ASP A 156 38.31 3.20 6.88
C ASP A 156 39.61 2.65 6.29
N GLU A 157 40.16 1.61 6.90
CA GLU A 157 41.44 0.99 6.51
C GLU A 157 41.32 0.04 5.30
N HIS A 158 40.14 -0.06 4.67
CA HIS A 158 39.84 -1.07 3.65
C HIS A 158 39.69 -0.48 2.24
N ALA A 159 40.39 0.62 1.95
CA ALA A 159 40.33 1.31 0.66
C ALA A 159 40.62 0.41 -0.56
N GLU A 160 41.56 -0.54 -0.44
CA GLU A 160 41.86 -1.50 -1.51
C GLU A 160 40.69 -2.46 -1.79
N LYS A 161 40.03 -2.96 -0.73
CA LYS A 161 38.85 -3.84 -0.87
C LYS A 161 37.67 -3.09 -1.47
N LEU A 162 37.43 -1.85 -1.02
CA LEU A 162 36.41 -0.99 -1.61
C LEU A 162 36.66 -0.74 -3.09
N GLY A 163 37.90 -0.46 -3.48
CA GLY A 163 38.27 -0.28 -4.88
C GLY A 163 37.99 -1.53 -5.72
N ALA A 164 38.33 -2.72 -5.21
CA ALA A 164 38.03 -3.98 -5.88
C ALA A 164 36.51 -4.20 -6.06
N LEU A 165 35.71 -3.97 -5.01
CA LEU A 165 34.25 -4.08 -5.08
C LEU A 165 33.65 -3.07 -6.07
N GLN A 166 34.11 -1.83 -6.07
CA GLN A 166 33.64 -0.80 -7.00
C GLN A 166 33.93 -1.19 -8.45
N GLU A 167 35.10 -1.74 -8.75
CA GLU A 167 35.42 -2.24 -10.08
C GLU A 167 34.59 -3.47 -10.48
N GLU A 168 34.31 -4.39 -9.56
CA GLU A 168 33.44 -5.54 -9.80
C GLU A 168 32.01 -5.10 -10.15
N ILE A 169 31.47 -4.13 -9.41
CA ILE A 169 30.14 -3.54 -9.70
C ILE A 169 30.15 -2.81 -11.05
N ARG A 170 31.18 -2.00 -11.34
CA ARG A 170 31.31 -1.33 -12.66
C ARG A 170 31.38 -2.33 -13.81
N ALA A 171 32.07 -3.45 -13.62
CA ALA A 171 32.13 -4.52 -14.61
C ALA A 171 30.74 -5.15 -14.81
N TYR A 172 30.05 -5.51 -13.72
CA TYR A 172 28.68 -6.04 -13.75
C TYR A 172 27.71 -5.09 -14.47
N CYS A 173 27.71 -3.79 -14.12
CA CYS A 173 26.82 -2.82 -14.73
C CYS A 173 27.07 -2.67 -16.24
N ARG A 174 28.34 -2.70 -16.67
CA ARG A 174 28.69 -2.67 -18.10
C ARG A 174 28.29 -3.96 -18.83
N GLU A 175 28.47 -5.12 -18.21
CA GLU A 175 28.13 -6.42 -18.82
C GLU A 175 26.61 -6.59 -18.99
N HIS A 176 25.83 -6.05 -18.06
CA HIS A 176 24.38 -6.27 -17.99
C HIS A 176 23.53 -5.03 -18.29
N ASP A 177 24.14 -3.94 -18.74
CA ASP A 177 23.47 -2.65 -18.99
C ASP A 177 22.63 -2.19 -17.78
N ALA A 178 23.16 -2.39 -16.56
CA ALA A 178 22.48 -2.01 -15.34
C ALA A 178 22.73 -0.53 -15.03
N PRO A 179 21.72 0.21 -14.54
CA PRO A 179 21.88 1.62 -14.18
C PRO A 179 23.02 1.85 -13.17
N PHE A 180 23.94 2.74 -13.55
CA PHE A 180 25.11 3.11 -12.75
C PHE A 180 25.39 4.60 -12.87
N HIS A 181 25.52 5.28 -11.72
CA HIS A 181 25.79 6.71 -11.66
C HIS A 181 26.89 7.05 -10.67
N GLU A 182 27.66 8.08 -10.98
CA GLU A 182 28.57 8.72 -10.03
C GLU A 182 28.13 10.15 -9.79
N TYR A 183 27.86 10.49 -8.54
CA TYR A 183 27.34 11.81 -8.16
C TYR A 183 28.34 12.60 -7.32
N ASP A 184 28.26 13.92 -7.50
CA ASP A 184 28.94 14.91 -6.69
C ASP A 184 28.02 15.35 -5.54
N CYS A 185 28.59 15.81 -4.43
CA CYS A 185 27.85 16.37 -3.30
C CYS A 185 28.69 17.42 -2.58
N GLU A 186 28.09 18.14 -1.63
CA GLU A 186 28.79 19.20 -0.89
C GLU A 186 28.72 18.97 0.62
N TRP A 187 29.75 19.44 1.35
CA TRP A 187 29.72 19.48 2.81
C TRP A 187 29.27 20.86 3.29
N ASP A 188 28.16 20.92 4.03
CA ASP A 188 27.64 22.14 4.62
C ASP A 188 27.87 22.14 6.13
N GLY A 189 29.01 22.70 6.57
CA GLY A 189 29.40 22.84 7.97
C GLY A 189 28.48 23.72 8.83
N SER A 190 27.56 24.48 8.22
CA SER A 190 26.65 25.37 8.95
C SER A 190 25.38 24.66 9.42
N LYS A 191 24.98 23.59 8.73
CA LYS A 191 23.75 22.84 9.02
C LYS A 191 23.97 21.79 10.11
N PRO A 192 22.97 21.57 10.98
CA PRO A 192 23.05 20.47 11.95
C PRO A 192 22.90 19.12 11.25
N ASN A 193 23.70 18.15 11.67
CA ASN A 193 23.55 16.74 11.37
C ASN A 193 22.26 16.23 12.06
N PRO A 194 21.28 15.69 11.31
CA PRO A 194 20.05 15.18 11.89
C PRO A 194 20.23 14.01 12.88
N GLU A 195 21.35 13.27 12.79
CA GLU A 195 21.57 12.06 13.60
C GLU A 195 21.98 12.35 15.04
N ASP A 196 22.92 13.27 15.23
CA ASP A 196 23.59 13.51 16.51
C ASP A 196 23.58 15.00 16.92
N GLY A 197 22.99 15.87 16.08
CA GLY A 197 22.92 17.31 16.31
C GLY A 197 24.27 18.03 16.15
N THR A 198 25.33 17.34 15.74
CA THR A 198 26.63 17.96 15.46
C THR A 198 26.55 18.91 14.26
N ARG A 199 27.55 19.78 14.08
CA ARG A 199 27.58 20.70 12.94
C ARG A 199 28.22 20.02 11.74
N GLY A 200 27.56 20.14 10.60
CA GLY A 200 28.02 19.66 9.32
C GLY A 200 27.24 18.45 8.81
N ARG A 201 26.83 18.50 7.54
CA ARG A 201 26.25 17.35 6.84
C ARG A 201 26.45 17.45 5.33
N VAL A 202 26.29 16.32 4.65
CA VAL A 202 26.25 16.27 3.18
C VAL A 202 24.96 16.90 2.65
N VAL A 203 25.07 17.67 1.56
CA VAL A 203 23.98 18.31 0.81
C VAL A 203 24.23 18.19 -0.71
N GLY A 204 23.32 18.69 -1.54
CA GLY A 204 23.46 18.64 -3.01
C GLY A 204 23.07 17.29 -3.62
N LEU A 205 22.09 16.61 -3.02
CA LEU A 205 21.69 15.24 -3.38
C LEU A 205 20.54 15.19 -4.39
N GLU A 206 20.14 16.33 -4.97
CA GLU A 206 18.99 16.42 -5.87
C GLU A 206 19.20 15.60 -7.15
N GLN A 207 20.41 15.61 -7.71
CA GLN A 207 20.73 14.82 -8.90
C GLN A 207 20.79 13.31 -8.58
N PHE A 208 21.37 12.97 -7.43
CA PHE A 208 21.35 11.60 -6.90
C PHE A 208 19.91 11.09 -6.78
N GLY A 209 19.03 11.88 -6.16
CA GLY A 209 17.63 11.51 -5.95
C GLY A 209 16.87 11.32 -7.27
N ARG A 210 17.09 12.19 -8.25
CA ARG A 210 16.49 12.06 -9.59
C ARG A 210 16.89 10.78 -10.30
N TRP A 211 18.17 10.43 -10.29
CA TRP A 211 18.64 9.17 -10.89
C TRP A 211 18.01 7.95 -10.25
N VAL A 212 17.95 7.90 -8.91
CA VAL A 212 17.26 6.82 -8.20
C VAL A 212 15.80 6.74 -8.58
N ALA A 213 15.10 7.89 -8.64
CA ALA A 213 13.69 7.94 -9.03
C ALA A 213 13.46 7.39 -10.44
N ASP A 214 14.21 7.91 -11.42
CA ASP A 214 14.02 7.59 -12.83
C ASP A 214 14.38 6.13 -13.13
N ASP A 215 15.48 5.63 -12.57
CA ASP A 215 15.92 4.25 -12.81
C ASP A 215 15.00 3.23 -12.12
N LEU A 216 14.57 3.49 -10.87
CA LEU A 216 13.60 2.63 -10.21
C LEU A 216 12.25 2.66 -10.93
N TRP A 217 11.80 3.84 -11.39
CA TRP A 217 10.59 3.93 -12.20
C TRP A 217 10.71 3.08 -13.47
N ALA A 218 11.83 3.18 -14.20
CA ALA A 218 12.07 2.40 -15.41
C ALA A 218 12.11 0.88 -15.13
N ALA A 219 12.78 0.47 -14.05
CA ALA A 219 12.84 -0.94 -13.64
C ALA A 219 11.44 -1.46 -13.27
N ILE A 220 10.69 -0.70 -12.47
CA ILE A 220 9.33 -1.06 -12.04
C ILE A 220 8.38 -1.10 -13.24
N ALA A 221 8.47 -0.13 -14.15
CA ALA A 221 7.70 -0.10 -15.40
C ALA A 221 8.01 -1.28 -16.32
N THR A 222 9.25 -1.75 -16.35
CA THR A 222 9.65 -2.93 -17.12
C THR A 222 9.04 -4.22 -16.53
N GLU A 223 9.06 -4.37 -15.20
CA GLU A 223 8.46 -5.50 -14.49
C GLU A 223 6.92 -5.46 -14.51
N HIS A 224 6.36 -4.26 -14.60
CA HIS A 224 4.93 -4.00 -14.56
C HIS A 224 4.51 -3.12 -15.74
N PRO A 225 4.51 -3.65 -16.97
CA PRO A 225 4.27 -2.87 -18.19
C PRO A 225 2.89 -2.22 -18.25
N GLN A 226 1.94 -2.66 -17.42
CA GLN A 226 0.64 -2.01 -17.24
C GLN A 226 0.74 -0.58 -16.67
N ILE A 227 1.80 -0.24 -15.91
CA ILE A 227 2.05 1.12 -15.41
C ILE A 227 2.08 2.13 -16.56
N LEU A 228 2.77 1.77 -17.65
CA LEU A 228 2.92 2.65 -18.81
C LEU A 228 1.68 2.69 -19.72
N LYS A 229 0.74 1.76 -19.55
CA LYS A 229 -0.47 1.66 -20.40
C LYS A 229 -1.64 2.48 -19.87
N GLU A 230 -1.64 2.85 -18.59
CA GLU A 230 -2.72 3.61 -17.94
C GLU A 230 -2.39 5.10 -17.72
N ALA A 231 -1.19 5.54 -18.11
CA ALA A 231 -0.78 6.96 -18.07
C ALA A 231 -1.32 7.82 -19.23
N ALA A 232 -2.22 7.28 -20.07
CA ALA A 232 -2.99 8.10 -20.99
C ALA A 232 -4.04 8.87 -20.17
N PRO A 233 -4.11 10.21 -20.24
CA PRO A 233 -5.13 10.96 -19.51
C PRO A 233 -6.52 10.40 -19.85
N PRO A 234 -7.40 10.16 -18.86
CA PRO A 234 -8.72 9.63 -19.13
C PRO A 234 -9.42 10.53 -20.15
N ALA A 235 -9.76 9.96 -21.30
CA ALA A 235 -10.53 10.65 -22.31
C ALA A 235 -11.94 10.87 -21.74
N GLN A 236 -12.27 12.13 -21.44
CA GLN A 236 -13.61 12.67 -21.16
C GLN A 236 -14.49 11.80 -20.24
N ALA A 237 -14.49 12.16 -18.95
CA ALA A 237 -15.30 11.56 -17.89
C ALA A 237 -16.79 11.37 -18.27
N GLY A 238 -17.16 10.12 -18.53
CA GLY A 238 -18.55 9.66 -18.48
C GLY A 238 -18.95 9.36 -17.04
N THR A 239 -20.24 9.12 -16.79
CA THR A 239 -20.77 8.80 -15.45
C THR A 239 -20.18 7.53 -14.82
N ASP A 240 -19.61 6.62 -15.62
CA ASP A 240 -18.90 5.43 -15.15
C ASP A 240 -17.49 5.74 -14.60
N ASP A 241 -16.90 6.88 -14.98
CA ASP A 241 -15.55 7.29 -14.60
C ASP A 241 -15.48 7.66 -13.11
N TRP A 242 -16.47 8.40 -12.60
CA TRP A 242 -16.54 8.78 -11.19
C TRP A 242 -16.73 7.57 -10.26
N LEU A 243 -17.45 6.53 -10.71
CA LEU A 243 -17.67 5.33 -9.91
C LEU A 243 -16.39 4.51 -9.76
N ALA A 244 -15.59 4.43 -10.82
CA ALA A 244 -14.30 3.77 -10.82
C ALA A 244 -13.29 4.55 -9.96
N GLU A 245 -13.25 5.89 -10.09
CA GLU A 245 -12.43 6.77 -9.26
C GLU A 245 -12.79 6.64 -7.77
N GLU A 246 -14.07 6.68 -7.43
CA GLU A 246 -14.52 6.52 -6.05
C GLU A 246 -14.17 5.13 -5.49
N GLN A 247 -14.30 4.08 -6.30
CA GLN A 247 -13.87 2.73 -5.93
C GLN A 247 -12.35 2.68 -5.63
N ASP A 248 -11.52 3.32 -6.46
CA ASP A 248 -10.07 3.39 -6.27
C ASP A 248 -9.70 4.10 -4.96
N TYR A 249 -10.33 5.25 -4.64
CA TYR A 249 -10.12 5.93 -3.35
C TYR A 249 -10.36 4.99 -2.16
N HIS A 250 -11.44 4.21 -2.19
CA HIS A 250 -11.72 3.26 -1.11
C HIS A 250 -10.71 2.11 -1.06
N GLU A 251 -10.28 1.58 -2.20
CA GLU A 251 -9.27 0.52 -2.23
C GLU A 251 -7.91 1.01 -1.70
N ARG A 252 -7.47 2.22 -2.08
CA ARG A 252 -6.29 2.89 -1.51
C ARG A 252 -6.38 3.03 -0.01
N PHE A 253 -7.51 3.53 0.47
CA PHE A 253 -7.73 3.72 1.89
C PHE A 253 -7.68 2.38 2.64
N ILE A 254 -8.33 1.34 2.13
CA ILE A 254 -8.31 0.00 2.72
C ILE A 254 -6.90 -0.57 2.77
N GLU A 255 -6.10 -0.40 1.71
CA GLU A 255 -4.71 -0.86 1.77
C GLU A 255 -3.97 -0.17 2.92
N SER A 256 -3.99 1.17 2.97
CA SER A 256 -3.26 1.94 3.98
C SER A 256 -3.59 1.51 5.41
N ARG A 257 -4.85 1.10 5.67
CA ARG A 257 -5.32 0.66 6.99
C ARG A 257 -5.00 -0.79 7.33
N THR A 258 -4.70 -1.63 6.33
CA THR A 258 -4.43 -3.06 6.53
C THR A 258 -2.93 -3.40 6.60
N GLN A 259 -2.04 -2.51 6.17
CA GLN A 259 -0.59 -2.75 6.18
C GLN A 259 0.02 -3.02 7.58
N VAL A 260 -0.53 -2.39 8.63
CA VAL A 260 -0.01 -2.48 10.02
C VAL A 260 -0.96 -3.27 10.93
N TYR A 261 -1.93 -3.99 10.35
CA TYR A 261 -2.95 -4.68 11.13
C TYR A 261 -2.43 -6.00 11.71
N ILE A 262 -2.49 -6.12 13.04
CA ILE A 262 -2.28 -7.38 13.75
C ILE A 262 -3.63 -8.08 13.88
N ASP A 263 -3.72 -9.29 13.35
CA ASP A 263 -4.97 -10.04 13.24
C ASP A 263 -5.65 -10.25 14.61
N ARG A 264 -6.94 -9.89 14.69
CA ARG A 264 -7.82 -10.14 15.83
C ARG A 264 -8.79 -11.25 15.47
N GLY A 265 -8.29 -12.48 15.42
CA GLY A 265 -9.01 -13.65 14.89
C GLY A 265 -10.44 -13.84 15.40
N LYS A 266 -10.76 -13.50 16.66
CA LYS A 266 -12.13 -13.62 17.21
C LYS A 266 -13.16 -12.73 16.48
N ILE A 267 -12.82 -11.49 16.16
CA ILE A 267 -13.75 -10.56 15.50
C ILE A 267 -13.92 -10.98 14.04
N GLN A 268 -12.83 -11.38 13.36
CA GLN A 268 -12.89 -11.86 11.98
C GLN A 268 -13.78 -13.09 11.85
N VAL A 269 -13.71 -14.05 12.79
CA VAL A 269 -14.58 -15.24 12.82
C VAL A 269 -16.06 -14.85 12.94
N LEU A 270 -16.39 -13.88 13.82
CA LEU A 270 -17.78 -13.44 13.98
C LEU A 270 -18.30 -12.72 12.73
N LEU A 271 -17.47 -11.92 12.07
CA LEU A 271 -17.83 -11.24 10.82
C LEU A 271 -18.03 -12.25 9.69
N ALA A 272 -17.13 -13.22 9.52
CA ALA A 272 -17.27 -14.29 8.55
C ALA A 272 -18.53 -15.14 8.80
N HIS A 273 -18.81 -15.49 10.06
CA HIS A 273 -20.04 -16.21 10.42
C HIS A 273 -21.31 -15.41 10.09
N TYR A 274 -21.33 -14.09 10.36
CA TYR A 274 -22.46 -13.24 9.97
C TYR A 274 -22.70 -13.29 8.47
N LEU A 275 -21.63 -13.15 7.67
CA LEU A 275 -21.74 -13.20 6.22
C LEU A 275 -22.41 -14.51 5.78
N GLU A 276 -21.96 -15.65 6.28
CA GLU A 276 -22.46 -17.00 5.92
C GLU A 276 -23.83 -17.35 6.53
N SER A 277 -24.35 -16.56 7.47
CA SER A 277 -25.59 -16.89 8.18
C SER A 277 -26.86 -16.51 7.40
N ALA A 278 -28.00 -17.07 7.80
CA ALA A 278 -29.33 -16.67 7.29
C ALA A 278 -29.85 -15.35 7.90
N ALA A 279 -29.00 -14.56 8.57
CA ALA A 279 -29.42 -13.30 9.19
C ALA A 279 -29.88 -12.28 8.13
N THR A 280 -31.07 -11.73 8.31
CA THR A 280 -31.70 -10.71 7.45
C THR A 280 -31.54 -9.29 8.01
N GLN A 281 -30.68 -9.09 8.99
CA GLN A 281 -30.48 -7.82 9.68
C GLN A 281 -29.09 -7.28 9.38
N PRO A 282 -28.90 -5.95 9.19
CA PRO A 282 -27.57 -5.37 9.13
C PRO A 282 -26.76 -5.63 10.40
N LEU A 283 -25.45 -5.80 10.29
CA LEU A 283 -24.53 -5.99 11.41
C LEU A 283 -23.87 -4.67 11.78
N VAL A 284 -23.76 -4.37 13.08
CA VAL A 284 -23.08 -3.16 13.57
C VAL A 284 -21.81 -3.51 14.36
N LEU A 285 -20.66 -3.05 13.88
CA LEU A 285 -19.37 -3.10 14.57
C LEU A 285 -19.15 -1.81 15.37
N VAL A 286 -19.13 -1.89 16.70
CA VAL A 286 -19.03 -0.70 17.57
C VAL A 286 -17.76 -0.73 18.42
N GLY A 287 -17.01 0.37 18.44
CA GLY A 287 -15.77 0.50 19.21
C GLY A 287 -15.32 1.95 19.37
N GLY A 288 -14.42 2.21 20.30
CA GLY A 288 -13.81 3.54 20.48
C GLY A 288 -13.05 4.02 19.24
N SER A 289 -12.64 5.29 19.23
CA SER A 289 -11.69 5.77 18.21
C SER A 289 -10.36 5.01 18.36
N GLY A 290 -9.70 4.69 17.26
CA GLY A 290 -8.41 3.99 17.27
C GLY A 290 -8.45 2.49 17.62
N THR A 291 -9.62 1.88 17.87
CA THR A 291 -9.68 0.44 18.22
C THR A 291 -9.44 -0.52 17.05
N GLY A 292 -9.21 0.01 15.84
CA GLY A 292 -8.88 -0.77 14.63
C GLY A 292 -10.06 -1.21 13.76
N LYS A 293 -11.26 -0.62 13.91
CA LYS A 293 -12.47 -1.00 13.12
C LYS A 293 -12.23 -0.95 11.61
N SER A 294 -11.65 0.14 11.11
CA SER A 294 -11.36 0.30 9.68
C SER A 294 -10.40 -0.76 9.17
N ALA A 295 -9.37 -1.11 9.95
CA ALA A 295 -8.43 -2.16 9.61
C ALA A 295 -9.08 -3.56 9.63
N ILE A 296 -9.97 -3.82 10.59
CA ILE A 296 -10.75 -5.07 10.68
C ILE A 296 -11.64 -5.23 9.44
N LEU A 297 -12.41 -4.20 9.10
CA LEU A 297 -13.32 -4.21 7.94
C LEU A 297 -12.58 -4.25 6.61
N GLY A 298 -11.44 -3.55 6.50
CA GLY A 298 -10.58 -3.61 5.33
C GLY A 298 -9.97 -5.00 5.12
N THR A 299 -9.59 -5.68 6.21
CA THR A 299 -9.10 -7.06 6.17
C THR A 299 -10.21 -8.03 5.77
N LEU A 300 -11.42 -7.86 6.31
CA LEU A 300 -12.60 -8.63 5.92
C LEU A 300 -12.88 -8.47 4.42
N PHE A 301 -12.90 -7.23 3.91
CA PHE A 301 -13.09 -6.93 2.49
C PHE A 301 -12.06 -7.67 1.62
N LYS A 302 -10.77 -7.53 1.94
CA LYS A 302 -9.69 -8.18 1.18
C LYS A 302 -9.82 -9.70 1.17
N HIS A 303 -10.11 -10.29 2.32
CA HIS A 303 -10.25 -11.74 2.47
C HIS A 303 -11.47 -12.26 1.69
N TYR A 304 -12.61 -11.60 1.87
CA TYR A 304 -13.86 -11.97 1.21
C TYR A 304 -13.75 -11.87 -0.31
N ARG A 305 -13.24 -10.75 -0.84
CA ARG A 305 -13.03 -10.55 -2.28
C ARG A 305 -12.13 -11.62 -2.89
N LYS A 306 -11.09 -12.05 -2.16
CA LYS A 306 -10.17 -13.11 -2.61
C LYS A 306 -10.83 -14.49 -2.67
N GLN A 307 -11.78 -14.77 -1.78
CA GLN A 307 -12.49 -16.05 -1.70
C GLN A 307 -13.72 -16.11 -2.61
N HIS A 308 -14.40 -14.97 -2.81
CA HIS A 308 -15.70 -14.86 -3.47
C HIS A 308 -15.62 -13.90 -4.68
N GLY A 309 -14.75 -14.20 -5.64
CA GLY A 309 -14.43 -13.30 -6.76
C GLY A 309 -15.60 -12.91 -7.67
N ASP A 310 -16.66 -13.74 -7.73
CA ASP A 310 -17.84 -13.50 -8.57
C ASP A 310 -18.99 -12.76 -7.84
N GLU A 311 -18.88 -12.64 -6.51
CA GLU A 311 -19.88 -11.97 -5.68
C GLU A 311 -19.61 -10.46 -5.60
N LEU A 312 -20.67 -9.66 -5.40
CA LEU A 312 -20.50 -8.21 -5.25
C LEU A 312 -20.09 -7.90 -3.81
N VAL A 313 -18.93 -7.28 -3.63
CA VAL A 313 -18.52 -6.70 -2.35
C VAL A 313 -18.17 -5.22 -2.51
N LEU A 314 -18.93 -4.35 -1.83
CA LEU A 314 -18.82 -2.89 -1.94
C LEU A 314 -18.32 -2.28 -0.62
N PRO A 315 -17.06 -1.80 -0.58
CA PRO A 315 -16.56 -1.06 0.56
C PRO A 315 -16.86 0.43 0.44
N HIS A 316 -17.24 1.05 1.54
CA HIS A 316 -17.39 2.49 1.68
C HIS A 316 -16.82 2.93 3.02
N PHE A 317 -15.65 3.53 2.99
CA PHE A 317 -14.96 4.05 4.17
C PHE A 317 -15.13 5.56 4.19
N VAL A 318 -15.88 6.08 5.18
CA VAL A 318 -16.09 7.51 5.32
C VAL A 318 -14.76 8.21 5.63
N GLY A 319 -14.40 9.19 4.81
CA GLY A 319 -13.10 9.86 4.81
C GLY A 319 -12.05 9.25 3.86
N ALA A 320 -12.41 8.26 3.03
CA ALA A 320 -11.52 7.70 2.02
C ALA A 320 -11.41 8.57 0.75
N SER A 321 -12.45 9.33 0.43
CA SER A 321 -12.50 10.27 -0.71
C SER A 321 -13.15 11.60 -0.30
N PRO A 322 -12.99 12.68 -1.10
CA PRO A 322 -13.66 13.96 -0.84
C PRO A 322 -15.20 13.86 -0.75
N SER A 323 -15.81 12.92 -1.47
CA SER A 323 -17.26 12.70 -1.52
C SER A 323 -17.77 11.65 -0.53
N SER A 324 -16.89 10.87 0.09
CA SER A 324 -17.27 9.74 0.97
C SER A 324 -18.06 10.11 2.23
N THR A 325 -18.23 11.40 2.54
CA THR A 325 -19.09 11.85 3.65
C THR A 325 -20.51 12.19 3.21
N ASP A 326 -20.78 12.21 1.90
CA ASP A 326 -22.07 12.60 1.32
C ASP A 326 -22.98 11.37 1.13
N LEU A 327 -24.09 11.34 1.88
CA LEU A 327 -25.03 10.23 1.85
C LEU A 327 -25.66 10.03 0.44
N PRO A 328 -26.22 11.06 -0.22
CA PRO A 328 -26.72 10.93 -1.59
C PRO A 328 -25.71 10.32 -2.57
N LEU A 329 -24.46 10.77 -2.57
CA LEU A 329 -23.42 10.23 -3.46
C LEU A 329 -23.09 8.77 -3.12
N MET A 330 -23.00 8.42 -1.84
CA MET A 330 -22.81 7.04 -1.40
C MET A 330 -23.95 6.12 -1.88
N LEU A 331 -25.22 6.50 -1.65
CA LEU A 331 -26.38 5.72 -2.06
C LEU A 331 -26.45 5.57 -3.59
N ARG A 332 -26.19 6.66 -4.32
CA ARG A 332 -26.14 6.64 -5.78
C ARG A 332 -25.08 5.66 -6.28
N ARG A 333 -23.88 5.68 -5.68
CA ARG A 333 -22.81 4.71 -6.00
C ARG A 333 -23.26 3.28 -5.75
N PHE A 334 -23.92 2.98 -4.63
CA PHE A 334 -24.41 1.63 -4.36
C PHE A 334 -25.48 1.19 -5.37
N CYS A 335 -26.46 2.05 -5.69
CA CYS A 335 -27.48 1.73 -6.68
C CYS A 335 -26.88 1.45 -8.07
N HIS A 336 -25.92 2.27 -8.52
CA HIS A 336 -25.23 2.01 -9.79
C HIS A 336 -24.43 0.71 -9.76
N ALA A 337 -23.69 0.43 -8.68
CA ALA A 337 -22.91 -0.80 -8.56
C ALA A 337 -23.80 -2.05 -8.54
N LEU A 338 -24.91 -2.02 -7.79
CA LEU A 338 -25.92 -3.09 -7.78
C LEU A 338 -26.50 -3.30 -9.19
N ARG A 339 -26.90 -2.21 -9.85
CA ARG A 339 -27.44 -2.26 -11.22
C ARG A 339 -26.46 -2.90 -12.19
N SER A 340 -25.22 -2.40 -12.24
CA SER A 340 -24.22 -2.83 -13.20
C SER A 340 -23.76 -4.27 -12.96
N HIS A 341 -23.60 -4.69 -11.69
CA HIS A 341 -23.15 -6.05 -11.37
C HIS A 341 -24.23 -7.12 -11.58
N PHE A 342 -25.49 -6.78 -11.29
CA PHE A 342 -26.62 -7.72 -11.38
C PHE A 342 -27.44 -7.60 -12.67
N GLY A 343 -27.19 -6.58 -13.49
CA GLY A 343 -27.97 -6.34 -14.71
C GLY A 343 -29.43 -5.97 -14.40
N LEU A 344 -29.66 -5.22 -13.31
CA LEU A 344 -31.01 -4.94 -12.82
C LEU A 344 -31.78 -4.07 -13.81
N ALA A 345 -32.96 -4.53 -14.19
CA ALA A 345 -33.86 -3.86 -15.14
C ALA A 345 -35.13 -3.37 -14.45
N GLU A 346 -35.83 -2.42 -15.08
CA GLU A 346 -37.14 -1.97 -14.62
C GLU A 346 -38.15 -3.13 -14.61
N PRO A 347 -39.05 -3.19 -13.61
CA PRO A 347 -40.17 -4.11 -13.63
C PRO A 347 -40.99 -3.91 -14.90
N ILE A 348 -41.35 -5.00 -15.59
CA ILE A 348 -42.25 -4.90 -16.75
C ILE A 348 -43.65 -4.61 -16.20
N GLU A 349 -44.12 -3.38 -16.34
CA GLU A 349 -45.52 -3.05 -16.06
C GLU A 349 -46.42 -3.79 -17.06
N HIS A 350 -47.12 -4.83 -16.61
CA HIS A 350 -48.23 -5.39 -17.36
C HIS A 350 -49.43 -4.46 -17.18
N GLY A 351 -49.64 -3.57 -18.16
CA GLY A 351 -50.86 -2.77 -18.20
C GLY A 351 -52.09 -3.65 -18.19
N ASP A 352 -53.15 -3.20 -17.52
CA ASP A 352 -54.42 -3.91 -17.26
C ASP A 352 -55.27 -4.17 -18.52
N GLN A 353 -54.67 -4.08 -19.71
CA GLN A 353 -55.29 -4.40 -20.99
C GLN A 353 -54.38 -5.39 -21.70
N GLY A 354 -54.84 -6.64 -21.74
CA GLY A 354 -54.16 -7.72 -22.44
C GLY A 354 -53.97 -7.35 -23.90
N ASP A 355 -52.74 -7.08 -24.27
CA ASP A 355 -52.30 -7.09 -25.66
C ASP A 355 -50.89 -7.69 -25.75
N GLU A 356 -50.73 -8.44 -26.83
CA GLU A 356 -49.69 -9.41 -27.09
C GLU A 356 -48.28 -8.79 -27.21
N ALA A 357 -47.29 -9.49 -26.66
CA ALA A 357 -45.86 -9.42 -27.00
C ALA A 357 -45.12 -8.08 -26.79
N ALA A 358 -44.81 -7.76 -25.53
CA ALA A 358 -43.65 -6.91 -25.22
C ALA A 358 -42.33 -7.69 -25.46
N GLN A 359 -41.92 -7.84 -26.73
CA GLN A 359 -40.59 -8.37 -27.12
C GLN A 359 -39.47 -7.31 -27.01
N GLY A 360 -39.50 -6.49 -25.96
CA GLY A 360 -38.42 -5.55 -25.64
C GLY A 360 -37.55 -6.09 -24.52
N HIS A 361 -36.23 -5.96 -24.64
CA HIS A 361 -35.35 -6.14 -23.47
C HIS A 361 -35.72 -5.06 -22.44
N PRO A 362 -35.98 -5.41 -21.17
CA PRO A 362 -36.39 -4.42 -20.17
C PRO A 362 -35.26 -3.39 -19.97
N ALA A 363 -35.64 -2.12 -19.89
CA ALA A 363 -34.68 -1.03 -19.73
C ALA A 363 -33.92 -1.16 -18.39
N PRO A 364 -32.64 -0.76 -18.31
CA PRO A 364 -31.91 -0.79 -17.05
C PRO A 364 -32.62 0.01 -15.97
N ARG A 365 -32.63 -0.49 -14.73
CA ARG A 365 -33.27 0.18 -13.61
C ARG A 365 -32.67 1.57 -13.39
N THR A 366 -33.51 2.57 -13.22
CA THR A 366 -33.12 3.97 -13.17
C THR A 366 -32.66 4.32 -11.75
N VAL A 367 -31.49 4.95 -11.64
CA VAL A 367 -31.02 5.51 -10.36
C VAL A 367 -31.52 6.95 -10.27
N PRO A 368 -32.31 7.33 -9.24
CA PRO A 368 -32.84 8.68 -9.14
C PRO A 368 -31.76 9.77 -9.06
N GLU A 369 -31.97 10.88 -9.77
CA GLU A 369 -31.13 12.08 -9.62
C GLU A 369 -31.49 12.89 -8.37
N ASP A 370 -32.72 12.74 -7.88
CA ASP A 370 -33.23 13.41 -6.70
C ASP A 370 -32.73 12.71 -5.42
N ALA A 371 -32.04 13.48 -4.57
CA ALA A 371 -31.46 13.00 -3.32
C ALA A 371 -32.50 12.46 -2.35
N GLU A 372 -33.72 13.01 -2.33
CA GLU A 372 -34.78 12.58 -1.41
C GLU A 372 -35.33 11.19 -1.75
N ARG A 373 -35.21 10.77 -3.02
CA ARG A 373 -35.69 9.46 -3.51
C ARG A 373 -34.65 8.35 -3.37
N LEU A 374 -33.38 8.69 -3.17
CA LEU A 374 -32.28 7.72 -3.10
C LEU A 374 -32.43 6.70 -1.96
N PRO A 375 -32.85 7.06 -0.73
CA PRO A 375 -33.08 6.09 0.35
C PRO A 375 -34.08 4.99 -0.03
N GLY A 376 -35.22 5.36 -0.61
CA GLY A 376 -36.23 4.41 -1.06
C GLY A 376 -35.73 3.54 -2.20
N ALA A 377 -35.14 4.17 -3.23
CA ALA A 377 -34.58 3.44 -4.37
C ALA A 377 -33.50 2.45 -3.93
N PHE A 378 -32.60 2.83 -3.01
CA PHE A 378 -31.57 1.93 -2.49
C PHE A 378 -32.16 0.66 -1.88
N GLY A 379 -33.25 0.77 -1.10
CA GLY A 379 -33.99 -0.38 -0.60
C GLY A 379 -34.49 -1.29 -1.73
N GLU A 380 -35.13 -0.70 -2.74
CA GLU A 380 -35.62 -1.45 -3.90
C GLU A 380 -34.50 -2.13 -4.72
N PHE A 381 -33.33 -1.49 -4.84
CA PHE A 381 -32.15 -2.06 -5.49
C PHE A 381 -31.59 -3.26 -4.70
N LEU A 382 -31.63 -3.22 -3.37
CA LEU A 382 -31.26 -4.35 -2.51
C LEU A 382 -32.28 -5.50 -2.61
N GLU A 383 -33.57 -5.20 -2.73
CA GLU A 383 -34.64 -6.20 -2.96
C GLU A 383 -34.60 -6.82 -4.36
N ALA A 384 -33.99 -6.14 -5.33
CA ALA A 384 -33.85 -6.64 -6.69
C ALA A 384 -32.65 -7.58 -6.89
N VAL A 385 -31.80 -7.80 -5.87
CA VAL A 385 -30.66 -8.72 -5.98
C VAL A 385 -31.16 -10.16 -6.18
N PRO A 386 -30.73 -10.88 -7.24
CA PRO A 386 -31.17 -12.25 -7.51
C PRO A 386 -30.84 -13.20 -6.35
N GLU A 387 -31.79 -14.06 -5.96
CA GLU A 387 -31.66 -14.96 -4.79
C GLU A 387 -30.45 -15.91 -4.84
N ASP A 388 -29.98 -16.25 -6.05
CA ASP A 388 -28.83 -17.11 -6.32
C ASP A 388 -27.49 -16.35 -6.37
N ARG A 389 -27.53 -15.01 -6.25
CA ARG A 389 -26.35 -14.14 -6.26
C ARG A 389 -26.25 -13.36 -4.96
N ARG A 390 -25.03 -12.96 -4.59
CA ARG A 390 -24.73 -12.39 -3.28
C ARG A 390 -24.18 -10.97 -3.38
N ALA A 391 -24.64 -10.11 -2.47
CA ALA A 391 -24.17 -8.74 -2.32
C ALA A 391 -23.77 -8.46 -0.86
N VAL A 392 -22.57 -7.91 -0.68
CA VAL A 392 -22.04 -7.53 0.64
C VAL A 392 -21.62 -6.07 0.61
N LEU A 393 -22.23 -5.24 1.46
CA LEU A 393 -21.87 -3.84 1.62
C LEU A 393 -21.16 -3.65 2.98
N ILE A 394 -20.01 -2.99 2.96
CA ILE A 394 -19.18 -2.71 4.14
C ILE A 394 -19.05 -1.19 4.26
N ILE A 395 -19.67 -0.59 5.28
CA ILE A 395 -19.72 0.85 5.48
C ILE A 395 -19.00 1.22 6.79
N ASP A 396 -17.79 1.76 6.69
CA ASP A 396 -16.99 2.14 7.85
C ASP A 396 -17.26 3.58 8.28
N ALA A 397 -17.38 3.78 9.61
CA ALA A 397 -17.52 5.08 10.24
C ALA A 397 -18.78 5.89 9.80
N VAL A 398 -19.96 5.24 9.79
CA VAL A 398 -21.24 5.92 9.44
C VAL A 398 -21.55 7.13 10.32
N ASN A 399 -20.95 7.20 11.51
CA ASN A 399 -21.06 8.36 12.40
C ASN A 399 -20.29 9.60 11.94
N GLU A 400 -19.46 9.49 10.90
CA GLU A 400 -18.69 10.60 10.31
C GLU A 400 -19.33 11.09 8.99
N LEU A 401 -20.48 10.54 8.58
CA LEU A 401 -21.24 11.08 7.45
C LEU A 401 -21.67 12.52 7.75
N ASN A 402 -21.86 13.32 6.72
CA ASN A 402 -22.37 14.68 6.88
C ASN A 402 -23.77 14.66 7.52
N GLU A 403 -24.07 15.63 8.40
CA GLU A 403 -25.40 15.75 9.02
C GLU A 403 -26.48 16.17 8.00
N ALA A 404 -26.06 16.77 6.88
CA ALA A 404 -26.94 17.12 5.76
C ALA A 404 -27.66 15.87 5.22
N GLY A 405 -28.97 15.97 5.00
CA GLY A 405 -29.78 14.84 4.52
C GLY A 405 -30.14 13.80 5.58
N HIS A 406 -30.04 14.15 6.88
CA HIS A 406 -30.47 13.29 7.99
C HIS A 406 -29.77 11.92 8.03
N ALA A 407 -28.52 11.84 7.57
CA ALA A 407 -27.79 10.56 7.47
C ALA A 407 -27.66 9.83 8.81
N HIS A 408 -27.53 10.59 9.89
CA HIS A 408 -27.45 10.07 11.26
C HIS A 408 -28.79 9.60 11.81
N GLU A 409 -29.89 9.80 11.09
CA GLU A 409 -31.14 9.15 11.45
C GLU A 409 -31.19 7.72 10.93
N MET A 410 -30.31 7.32 10.00
CA MET A 410 -30.24 5.95 9.46
C MET A 410 -31.54 5.45 8.79
N HIS A 411 -32.48 6.35 8.44
CA HIS A 411 -33.71 5.99 7.71
C HIS A 411 -33.44 5.40 6.33
N TRP A 412 -32.26 5.66 5.76
CA TRP A 412 -31.80 5.13 4.49
C TRP A 412 -31.33 3.67 4.54
N LEU A 413 -31.03 3.13 5.73
CA LEU A 413 -30.55 1.78 5.89
C LEU A 413 -31.74 0.85 6.15
N PRO A 414 -32.02 -0.17 5.30
CA PRO A 414 -33.13 -1.08 5.52
C PRO A 414 -32.97 -1.87 6.83
N ALA A 415 -34.08 -2.01 7.57
CA ALA A 415 -34.12 -2.81 8.79
C ALA A 415 -34.18 -4.31 8.52
N GLU A 416 -34.60 -4.72 7.32
CA GLU A 416 -34.65 -6.11 6.89
C GLU A 416 -34.03 -6.22 5.50
N LEU A 417 -33.25 -7.29 5.31
CA LEU A 417 -32.47 -7.58 4.11
C LEU A 417 -32.89 -8.96 3.59
N GLN A 418 -32.73 -9.19 2.29
CA GLN A 418 -32.80 -10.53 1.75
C GLN A 418 -31.68 -11.42 2.34
N PRO A 419 -31.87 -12.75 2.47
CA PRO A 419 -30.86 -13.64 3.04
C PRO A 419 -29.48 -13.58 2.35
N ASN A 420 -29.47 -13.35 1.03
CA ASN A 420 -28.30 -13.22 0.15
C ASN A 420 -27.68 -11.80 0.12
N VAL A 421 -28.25 -10.84 0.86
CA VAL A 421 -27.74 -9.46 0.98
C VAL A 421 -27.24 -9.23 2.40
N LYS A 422 -25.98 -8.82 2.54
CA LYS A 422 -25.35 -8.52 3.84
C LYS A 422 -24.88 -7.08 3.90
N ILE A 423 -25.13 -6.41 5.02
CA ILE A 423 -24.62 -5.05 5.26
C ILE A 423 -23.93 -5.02 6.62
N ILE A 424 -22.67 -4.59 6.63
CA ILE A 424 -21.88 -4.37 7.85
C ILE A 424 -21.60 -2.88 7.96
N VAL A 425 -21.99 -2.27 9.08
CA VAL A 425 -21.71 -0.86 9.36
C VAL A 425 -20.84 -0.70 10.60
N SER A 426 -19.98 0.31 10.63
CA SER A 426 -19.10 0.62 11.77
C SER A 426 -19.40 1.99 12.36
N SER A 427 -19.37 2.10 13.69
CA SER A 427 -19.67 3.36 14.39
C SER A 427 -18.92 3.50 15.73
N ARG A 428 -18.79 4.74 16.23
CA ARG A 428 -18.25 5.05 17.57
C ARG A 428 -19.27 4.71 18.67
N ARG A 429 -18.78 4.27 19.85
CA ARG A 429 -19.64 3.95 21.01
C ARG A 429 -20.48 5.14 21.50
N SER A 430 -19.96 6.36 21.36
CA SER A 430 -20.54 7.58 21.91
C SER A 430 -21.58 8.24 21.01
N THR A 431 -21.82 7.75 19.79
CA THR A 431 -22.76 8.36 18.85
C THR A 431 -24.19 8.00 19.24
N PRO A 432 -25.02 8.97 19.67
CA PRO A 432 -26.39 8.72 20.08
C PRO A 432 -27.30 8.70 18.84
N THR A 433 -27.17 7.67 18.01
CA THR A 433 -28.10 7.47 16.92
C THR A 433 -29.35 6.86 17.54
N LYS A 434 -30.45 7.63 17.66
CA LYS A 434 -31.73 7.14 18.24
C LYS A 434 -32.19 5.84 17.56
N LEU A 435 -31.90 5.69 16.28
CA LEU A 435 -32.11 4.46 15.53
C LEU A 435 -31.06 3.38 15.82
N ILE A 436 -29.76 3.66 15.98
CA ILE A 436 -28.83 2.63 16.51
C ILE A 436 -29.34 2.13 17.87
N SER A 437 -29.84 3.00 18.77
CA SER A 437 -30.39 2.60 20.07
C SER A 437 -31.70 1.79 20.02
N SER A 438 -32.60 2.02 19.04
CA SER A 438 -33.76 1.14 18.83
C SER A 438 -33.36 -0.15 18.09
N TRP A 439 -32.40 -0.04 17.18
CA TRP A 439 -31.61 -1.12 16.58
C TRP A 439 -30.59 -1.72 17.55
N LEU A 440 -30.59 -1.40 18.85
CA LEU A 440 -29.79 -2.14 19.84
C LEU A 440 -30.57 -3.33 20.39
N THR A 441 -31.85 -3.46 20.02
CA THR A 441 -32.72 -4.55 20.47
C THR A 441 -32.91 -5.68 19.46
N ARG A 442 -32.40 -5.57 18.21
CA ARG A 442 -32.70 -6.53 17.11
C ARG A 442 -31.55 -7.05 16.21
N PRO A 443 -30.48 -6.33 15.86
CA PRO A 443 -29.34 -6.84 15.09
C PRO A 443 -28.23 -7.44 15.97
N GLN A 444 -27.45 -8.34 15.38
CA GLN A 444 -26.27 -8.94 15.99
C GLN A 444 -25.19 -7.86 16.18
N ARG A 445 -24.65 -7.73 17.41
CA ARG A 445 -23.68 -6.68 17.75
C ARG A 445 -22.34 -7.29 18.09
N ILE A 446 -21.27 -6.79 17.46
CA ILE A 446 -19.91 -7.20 17.79
C ILE A 446 -19.20 -6.00 18.43
N PRO A 447 -18.85 -6.06 19.73
CA PRO A 447 -18.03 -5.04 20.34
C PRO A 447 -16.58 -5.18 19.86
N CYS A 448 -16.03 -4.10 19.29
CA CYS A 448 -14.60 -3.95 19.11
C CYS A 448 -14.02 -3.41 20.42
N ILE A 449 -13.25 -4.23 21.12
CA ILE A 449 -12.53 -3.88 22.35
C ILE A 449 -11.08 -3.58 22.01
#